data_AF-A0A0Q8M602-F1
#
_entry.id   AF-A0A0Q8M602-F1
#
_cell.length_a   1.000
_cell.length_b   1.000
_cell.length_c   1.000
_cell.angle_alpha   90.00
_cell.angle_beta   90.00
_cell.angle_gamma   90.00
#
_symmetry.space_group_name_H-M   'P 1'
#
loop_
_entity.id
_entity.type
_entity.pdbx_description
1 polymer ?
#
loop_
_entity_poly.entity_id
_entity_poly.type
_entity_poly.pdbx_seq_one_letter_code
_entity_poly.pdbx_strand_id
1 'polypeptide(L)'
;MTILSIAADVLWILSLSIMASATRTAWMRMEPETRVPVMGAWRLSRNVALPLPIVLAFAAGMALLWGHRHQTQLSYDVIFFGLRATLAAVIAMVHLQWLKGALATLDAEGALKS
;
A
#
# COMPACT_ATOMS: atom_id res chain seq x y z
N MET A 1 7.35 4.67 24.84
CA MET A 1 6.34 4.04 23.97
C MET A 1 4.97 4.47 24.45
N THR A 2 4.25 5.24 23.65
CA THR A 2 2.95 5.82 24.00
C THR A 2 1.82 5.04 23.33
N ILE A 3 0.61 5.07 23.92
CA ILE A 3 -0.59 4.41 23.36
C ILE A 3 -0.87 4.90 21.93
N LEU A 4 -0.58 6.17 21.64
CA LEU A 4 -0.71 6.74 20.30
C LEU A 4 0.21 6.06 19.28
N SER A 5 1.47 5.80 19.62
CA SER A 5 2.38 5.07 18.72
C SER A 5 1.84 3.68 18.38
N ILE A 6 1.31 2.96 19.37
CA ILE A 6 0.71 1.63 19.17
C ILE A 6 -0.50 1.73 18.25
N ALA A 7 -1.38 2.71 18.46
CA ALA A 7 -2.54 2.92 17.61
C ALA A 7 -2.15 3.26 16.15
N ALA A 8 -1.11 4.08 15.94
CA ALA A 8 -0.58 4.36 14.60
C ALA A 8 -0.04 3.08 13.93
N ASP A 9 0.67 2.24 14.67
CA ASP A 9 1.20 0.98 14.14
C ASP A 9 0.08 0.01 13.76
N VAL A 10 -0.97 -0.11 14.58
CA VAL A 10 -2.15 -0.92 14.26
C VAL A 10 -2.81 -0.42 12.97
N LEU A 11 -3.03 0.90 12.82
CA LEU A 11 -3.62 1.46 11.61
C LEU A 11 -2.74 1.22 10.37
N TRP A 12 -1.42 1.31 10.51
CA TRP A 12 -0.49 1.04 9.43
C TRP A 12 -0.52 -0.44 9.01
N ILE A 13 -0.53 -1.37 9.98
CA ILE A 13 -0.63 -2.81 9.73
C ILE A 13 -1.95 -3.15 9.05
N LEU A 14 -3.06 -2.54 9.49
CA LEU A 14 -4.37 -2.72 8.86
C LEU A 14 -4.36 -2.26 7.40
N SER A 15 -3.80 -1.07 7.13
CA SER A 15 -3.61 -0.55 5.76
C SER A 15 -2.82 -1.52 4.88
N LEU A 16 -1.66 -1.98 5.34
CA LEU A 16 -0.82 -2.96 4.62
C LEU A 16 -1.56 -4.29 4.40
N SER A 17 -2.33 -4.75 5.39
CA SER A 17 -3.09 -6.01 5.30
C SER A 17 -4.20 -5.91 4.25
N ILE A 18 -4.90 -4.78 4.19
CA ILE A 18 -5.91 -4.51 3.15
C ILE A 18 -5.26 -4.50 1.77
N MET A 19 -4.14 -3.80 1.61
CA MET A 19 -3.41 -3.75 0.34
C MET A 19 -2.93 -5.15 -0.09
N ALA A 20 -2.36 -5.92 0.83
CA ALA A 20 -1.90 -7.29 0.57
C ALA A 20 -3.05 -8.23 0.21
N SER A 21 -4.18 -8.15 0.91
CA SER A 21 -5.38 -8.94 0.62
C SER A 21 -5.93 -8.62 -0.78
N ALA A 22 -6.12 -7.35 -1.11
CA ALA A 22 -6.61 -6.93 -2.42
C ALA A 22 -5.66 -7.35 -3.55
N THR A 23 -4.35 -7.20 -3.32
CA THR A 23 -3.30 -7.63 -4.26
C THR A 23 -3.32 -9.14 -4.47
N ARG A 24 -3.50 -9.92 -3.41
CA ARG A 24 -3.61 -11.38 -3.50
C ARG A 24 -4.83 -11.81 -4.31
N THR A 25 -5.98 -11.16 -4.11
CA THR A 25 -7.19 -11.44 -4.90
C THR A 25 -6.97 -11.10 -6.38
N ALA A 26 -6.35 -9.95 -6.67
CA ALA A 26 -5.99 -9.57 -8.04
C ALA A 26 -5.01 -10.56 -8.68
N TRP A 27 -4.00 -10.99 -7.93
CA TRP A 27 -2.98 -11.94 -8.36
C TRP A 27 -3.56 -13.30 -8.76
N MET A 28 -4.57 -13.79 -8.01
CA MET A 28 -5.26 -15.04 -8.32
C MET A 28 -6.05 -14.98 -9.63
N ARG A 29 -6.52 -13.80 -10.03
CA ARG A 29 -7.29 -13.59 -11.27
C ARG A 29 -6.42 -13.38 -12.50
N MET A 30 -5.09 -13.31 -12.36
CA MET A 30 -4.18 -13.06 -13.48
C MET A 30 -3.42 -14.33 -13.88
N GLU A 31 -2.93 -14.37 -15.11
CA GLU A 31 -1.92 -15.33 -15.53
C GLU A 31 -0.51 -14.88 -15.14
N PRO A 32 0.49 -15.78 -15.08
CA PRO A 32 1.86 -15.42 -14.71
C PRO A 32 2.49 -14.39 -15.68
N GLU A 33 2.13 -14.46 -16.96
CA GLU A 33 2.65 -13.59 -18.03
C GLU A 33 1.85 -12.28 -18.19
N THR A 34 0.80 -12.08 -17.39
CA THR A 34 -0.01 -10.87 -17.48
C THR A 34 0.81 -9.62 -17.14
N ARG A 35 0.83 -8.66 -18.07
CA ARG A 35 1.48 -7.37 -17.89
C ARG A 35 0.49 -6.34 -17.34
N VAL A 36 0.67 -5.98 -16.08
CA VAL A 36 -0.19 -5.06 -15.33
C VAL A 36 0.20 -3.61 -15.64
N PRO A 37 -0.75 -2.73 -15.97
CA PRO A 37 -0.47 -1.30 -16.16
C PRO A 37 -0.13 -0.65 -14.81
N VAL A 38 1.00 0.05 -14.74
CA VAL A 38 1.49 0.68 -13.50
C VAL A 38 1.30 2.19 -13.53
N MET A 39 1.73 2.87 -14.60
CA MET A 39 1.57 4.31 -14.73
C MET A 39 1.65 4.73 -16.20
N GLY A 40 0.62 5.42 -16.69
CA GLY A 40 0.53 5.78 -18.12
C GLY A 40 0.57 4.54 -19.02
N ALA A 41 1.46 4.53 -20.02
CA ALA A 41 1.65 3.41 -20.94
C ALA A 41 2.55 2.28 -20.38
N TRP A 42 3.07 2.41 -19.16
CA TRP A 42 4.03 1.45 -18.62
C TRP A 42 3.31 0.20 -18.10
N ARG A 43 3.73 -0.97 -18.60
CA ARG A 43 3.24 -2.27 -18.16
C ARG A 43 4.40 -3.09 -17.59
N LEU A 44 4.22 -3.59 -16.38
CA LEU A 44 5.20 -4.44 -15.68
C LEU A 44 4.62 -5.84 -15.51
N SER A 45 5.49 -6.84 -15.34
CA SER A 45 5.02 -8.19 -15.02
C SER A 45 4.28 -8.18 -13.68
N ARG A 46 3.25 -9.02 -13.56
CA ARG A 46 2.47 -9.20 -12.33
C ARG A 46 3.36 -9.32 -11.09
N ASN A 47 4.45 -10.08 -11.22
CA ASN A 47 5.36 -10.39 -10.12
C ASN A 47 6.09 -9.17 -9.56
N VAL A 48 6.22 -8.10 -10.35
CA VAL A 48 6.83 -6.85 -9.90
C VAL A 48 5.76 -5.80 -9.63
N ALA A 49 4.80 -5.64 -10.52
CA ALA A 49 3.78 -4.59 -10.45
C ALA A 49 2.92 -4.67 -9.18
N LEU A 50 2.56 -5.87 -8.75
CA LEU A 50 1.66 -6.09 -7.61
C LEU A 50 2.32 -5.91 -6.23
N PRO A 51 3.53 -6.44 -5.95
CA PRO A 51 4.16 -6.23 -4.64
C PRO A 51 4.82 -4.86 -4.50
N LEU A 52 5.21 -4.20 -5.60
CA LEU A 52 5.93 -2.93 -5.54
C LEU A 52 5.25 -1.86 -4.67
N PRO A 53 3.93 -1.59 -4.80
CA PRO A 53 3.26 -0.58 -3.96
C PRO A 53 3.25 -0.96 -2.48
N ILE A 54 3.12 -2.25 -2.15
CA ILE A 54 3.13 -2.74 -0.77
C ILE A 54 4.53 -2.56 -0.16
N VAL A 55 5.58 -2.90 -0.91
CA VAL A 55 6.97 -2.74 -0.47
C VAL A 55 7.30 -1.26 -0.24
N LEU A 56 6.86 -0.38 -1.14
CA LEU A 56 7.04 1.06 -0.99
C LEU A 56 6.29 1.61 0.23
N ALA A 57 5.04 1.19 0.45
CA ALA A 57 4.27 1.56 1.63
C ALA A 57 4.93 1.08 2.94
N PHE A 58 5.46 -0.14 2.94
CA PHE A 58 6.19 -0.69 4.08
C PHE A 58 7.49 0.10 4.35
N ALA A 59 8.27 0.40 3.32
CA ALA A 59 9.48 1.22 3.44
C ALA A 59 9.17 2.62 3.97
N ALA A 60 8.09 3.26 3.51
CA ALA A 60 7.64 4.56 4.02
C ALA A 60 7.29 4.51 5.51
N GLY A 61 6.55 3.48 5.94
CA GLY A 61 6.20 3.28 7.36
C GLY A 61 7.42 3.06 8.25
N MET A 62 8.43 2.35 7.73
CA MET A 62 9.70 2.10 8.42
C MET A 62 10.56 3.36 8.51
N ALA A 63 10.65 4.15 7.44
CA ALA A 63 11.36 5.43 7.45
C ALA A 63 10.75 6.40 8.47
N LEU A 64 9.42 6.48 8.53
CA LEU A 64 8.70 7.27 9.54
C LEU A 64 9.00 6.76 10.96
N LEU A 65 9.06 5.43 11.16
CA LEU A 65 9.37 4.86 12.47
C LEU A 65 10.78 5.22 12.91
N TRP A 66 11.75 5.19 11.99
CA TRP A 66 13.13 5.58 12.28
C TRP A 66 13.23 7.06 12.65
N GLY A 67 12.56 7.94 11.89
CA GLY A 67 12.54 9.39 12.15
C GLY A 67 12.00 9.75 13.53
N HIS A 68 11.04 8.98 14.03
CA HIS A 68 10.46 9.18 15.36
C HIS A 68 11.42 8.84 16.52
N ARG A 69 12.46 8.02 16.31
CA ARG A 69 13.35 7.54 17.38
C ARG A 69 14.24 8.64 18.02
N HIS A 70 14.31 9.83 17.44
CA HIS A 70 15.21 10.91 17.86
C HIS A 70 14.56 12.01 18.72
N GLN A 71 13.25 11.95 18.98
CA GLN A 71 12.50 13.02 19.65
C GLN A 71 11.67 12.45 20.81
N THR A 72 11.78 13.05 22.00
CA THR A 72 11.10 12.58 23.24
C THR A 72 9.97 13.51 23.72
N GLN A 73 9.61 14.52 22.94
CA GLN A 73 8.55 15.47 23.31
C GLN A 73 7.15 14.94 22.98
N LEU A 74 6.21 15.07 23.93
CA LEU A 74 4.83 14.59 23.80
C LEU A 74 4.06 15.23 22.61
N SER A 75 4.38 16.48 22.27
CA SER A 75 3.82 17.18 21.11
C SER A 75 4.20 16.50 19.78
N TYR A 76 5.43 15.98 19.69
CA TYR A 76 5.90 15.25 18.52
C TYR A 76 5.17 13.91 18.35
N ASP A 77 4.83 13.21 19.44
CA ASP A 77 4.08 11.95 19.39
C ASP A 77 2.70 12.13 18.74
N VAL A 78 1.98 13.21 19.09
CA VAL A 78 0.65 13.49 18.53
C VAL A 78 0.74 13.82 17.04
N ILE A 79 1.73 14.63 16.64
CA ILE A 79 1.94 14.99 15.24
C ILE A 79 2.32 13.76 14.41
N PHE A 80 3.26 12.94 14.90
CA PHE A 80 3.67 11.73 14.20
C PHE A 80 2.55 10.70 14.11
N PHE A 81 1.74 10.58 15.17
CA PHE A 81 0.54 9.75 15.14
C PHE A 81 -0.41 10.20 14.03
N GLY A 82 -0.78 11.48 14.00
CA GLY A 82 -1.69 12.02 12.99
C GLY A 82 -1.15 11.84 11.56
N LEU A 83 0.15 12.09 11.37
CA LEU A 83 0.82 11.89 10.09
C LEU A 83 0.80 10.42 9.66
N ARG A 84 1.17 9.48 10.53
CA ARG A 84 1.18 8.04 10.20
C ARG A 84 -0.23 7.51 9.93
N ALA A 85 -1.20 7.89 10.76
CA ALA A 85 -2.59 7.46 10.62
C ALA A 85 -3.19 7.94 9.28
N THR A 86 -2.99 9.22 8.94
CA THR A 86 -3.48 9.79 7.68
C THR A 86 -2.76 9.21 6.47
N LEU A 87 -1.42 9.11 6.51
CA LEU A 87 -0.63 8.49 5.43
C LEU A 87 -1.03 7.04 5.19
N ALA A 88 -1.23 6.24 6.25
CA ALA A 88 -1.66 4.85 6.12
C ALA A 88 -2.96 4.74 5.33
N ALA A 89 -3.95 5.57 5.66
CA ALA A 89 -5.25 5.60 4.99
C ALA A 89 -5.13 6.08 3.52
N VAL A 90 -4.39 7.17 3.28
CA VAL A 90 -4.20 7.73 1.93
C VAL A 90 -3.47 6.74 1.03
N ILE A 91 -2.40 6.10 1.51
CA ILE A 91 -1.63 5.12 0.73
C ILE A 91 -2.51 3.92 0.36
N ALA A 92 -3.27 3.37 1.30
CA ALA A 92 -4.21 2.29 1.00
C ALA A 92 -5.26 2.71 -0.04
N MET A 93 -5.82 3.92 0.10
CA MET A 93 -6.83 4.43 -0.83
C MET A 93 -6.28 4.60 -2.24
N VAL A 94 -5.11 5.22 -2.39
CA VAL A 94 -4.44 5.40 -3.69
C VAL A 94 -4.13 4.04 -4.33
N HIS A 95 -3.63 3.09 -3.54
CA HIS A 95 -3.36 1.74 -4.02
C HIS A 95 -4.62 1.03 -4.52
N LEU A 96 -5.71 1.09 -3.77
CA LEU A 96 -6.98 0.45 -4.17
C LEU A 96 -7.58 1.11 -5.41
N GLN A 97 -7.49 2.43 -5.54
CA GLN A 97 -7.95 3.14 -6.74
C GLN A 97 -7.13 2.76 -7.97
N TRP A 98 -5.81 2.73 -7.84
CA TRP A 98 -4.92 2.27 -8.89
C TRP A 98 -5.21 0.82 -9.28
N LEU A 99 -5.31 -0.08 -8.29
CA LEU A 99 -5.56 -1.51 -8.53
C LEU A 99 -6.91 -1.74 -9.22
N LYS A 100 -7.95 -1.01 -8.82
CA LYS A 100 -9.26 -1.03 -9.46
C LYS A 100 -9.18 -0.61 -10.93
N GLY A 101 -8.45 0.48 -11.22
CA GLY A 101 -8.23 0.93 -12.60
C GLY A 101 -7.46 -0.10 -13.43
N ALA A 102 -6.37 -0.64 -12.89
CA ALA A 102 -5.56 -1.65 -13.56
C ALA A 102 -6.37 -2.92 -13.87
N LEU A 103 -7.19 -3.39 -12.91
CA LEU A 103 -8.07 -4.53 -13.13
C LEU A 103 -9.14 -4.24 -14.18
N ALA A 104 -9.76 -3.06 -14.17
CA ALA A 104 -10.76 -2.69 -15.18
C ALA A 104 -10.17 -2.70 -16.61
N THR A 105 -8.94 -2.19 -16.77
CA THR A 105 -8.23 -2.26 -18.05
C THR A 105 -7.96 -3.70 -18.48
N LEU A 106 -7.48 -4.54 -17.56
CA LEU A 106 -7.18 -5.95 -17.87
C LEU A 106 -8.44 -6.77 -18.16
N ASP A 107 -9.57 -6.46 -17.52
CA ASP A 107 -10.87 -7.09 -17.76
C ASP A 107 -11.39 -6.75 -19.17
N ALA A 108 -11.28 -5.48 -19.57
CA ALA A 108 -11.62 -5.02 -20.91
C ALA A 108 -10.74 -5.66 -22.01
N GLU A 109 -9.48 -5.99 -21.68
CA GLU A 109 -8.56 -6.70 -22.56
C GLU A 109 -8.79 -8.23 -22.57
N GLY A 110 -9.69 -8.76 -21.73
CA GLY A 110 -9.89 -10.20 -21.57
C GLY A 110 -8.70 -10.94 -20.96
N ALA A 111 -7.79 -10.21 -20.30
CA ALA A 111 -6.57 -10.75 -19.70
C ALA A 111 -6.75 -11.26 -18.27
N LEU A 112 -7.96 -11.19 -17.72
CA LEU A 112 -8.34 -11.72 -16.42
C LEU A 112 -9.04 -13.07 -16.56
N LYS A 113 -8.77 -13.95 -15.60
CA LYS A 113 -9.50 -15.21 -15.42
C LYS A 113 -10.90 -14.90 -14.90
N SER A 114 -11.89 -15.47 -15.57
CA SER A 114 -13.31 -15.47 -15.16
C SER A 114 -13.53 -16.30 -13.89
#